data_AF-A0A962W850-F1
#
_entry.id   AF-A0A962W850-F1
#
_cell.length_a   1.000
_cell.length_b   1.000
_cell.length_c   1.000
_cell.angle_alpha   90.00
_cell.angle_beta   90.00
_cell.angle_gamma   90.00
#
_symmetry.space_group_name_H-M   'P 1'
#
loop_
_entity.id
_entity.type
_entity.pdbx_description
1 polymer ?
#
loop_
_entity_poly.entity_id
_entity_poly.type
_entity_poly.pdbx_seq_one_letter_code
_entity_poly.pdbx_strand_id
1 'polypeptide(L)'
;MKAHISLGCCILFALWGCSEPPQELSIGSGDRPSGEIFPANEEVLTLRPPANPDRNAYFGDLHVHTAYSFDAYVFGNTSMPDDAYRYAKGYPLDHPSGYRIQLQKPLDFYAVTDHAMFLGLVREAADTSTRFSQYPVAEPLHDINAWYNMNELSLGKRARNFATFLSATVAGMLDGSIDTAVTDAVT
;
A
#
# COMPACT_ATOMS: atom_id res chain seq x y z
N MET A 1 -42.54 -58.80 -22.34
CA MET A 1 -41.33 -58.91 -23.20
C MET A 1 -41.16 -57.61 -23.97
N LYS A 2 -39.89 -57.20 -24.13
CA LYS A 2 -39.35 -56.01 -24.83
C LYS A 2 -39.32 -54.70 -24.01
N ALA A 3 -38.16 -54.51 -23.38
CA ALA A 3 -37.67 -53.25 -22.83
C ALA A 3 -37.26 -52.32 -23.98
N HIS A 4 -37.60 -51.03 -23.86
CA HIS A 4 -37.01 -49.97 -24.67
C HIS A 4 -36.21 -49.05 -23.74
N ILE A 5 -34.90 -49.13 -23.90
CA ILE A 5 -33.89 -48.23 -23.35
C ILE A 5 -33.87 -46.99 -24.24
N SER A 6 -34.06 -45.80 -23.66
CA SER A 6 -33.76 -44.54 -24.34
C SER A 6 -33.01 -43.59 -23.41
N LEU A 7 -31.68 -43.70 -23.53
CA LEU A 7 -30.68 -42.64 -23.56
C LEU A 7 -30.93 -41.39 -22.68
N GLY A 8 -30.37 -41.41 -21.47
CA GLY A 8 -30.10 -40.21 -20.69
C GLY A 8 -29.02 -39.37 -21.39
N CYS A 9 -29.38 -38.17 -21.81
CA CYS A 9 -28.45 -37.15 -22.26
C CYS A 9 -27.87 -36.44 -21.03
N CYS A 10 -26.81 -37.02 -20.45
CA CYS A 10 -25.97 -36.31 -19.49
C CYS A 10 -25.08 -35.35 -20.29
N ILE A 11 -25.52 -34.10 -20.42
CA ILE A 11 -24.66 -33.01 -20.90
C ILE A 11 -23.68 -32.68 -19.77
N LEU A 12 -22.51 -33.32 -19.77
CA LEU A 12 -21.34 -32.83 -19.05
C LEU A 12 -20.80 -31.60 -19.81
N PHE A 13 -21.15 -30.41 -19.33
CA PHE A 13 -20.39 -29.21 -19.67
C PHE A 13 -19.03 -29.28 -18.98
N ALA A 14 -18.03 -29.78 -19.69
CA ALA A 14 -16.63 -29.61 -19.32
C ALA A 14 -16.27 -28.13 -19.48
N LEU A 15 -16.18 -27.40 -18.36
CA LEU A 15 -15.59 -26.08 -18.31
C LEU A 15 -14.09 -26.20 -18.59
N TRP A 16 -13.72 -26.08 -19.85
CA TRP A 16 -12.35 -25.74 -20.23
C TRP A 16 -12.13 -24.26 -19.90
N GLY A 17 -11.68 -24.00 -18.67
CA GLY A 17 -11.04 -22.73 -18.35
C GLY A 17 -9.62 -22.77 -18.91
N CYS A 18 -9.37 -22.01 -19.97
CA CYS A 18 -8.01 -21.61 -20.30
C CYS A 18 -7.55 -20.64 -19.21
N SER A 19 -6.91 -21.15 -18.16
CA SER A 19 -6.10 -20.32 -17.28
C SER A 19 -4.73 -20.20 -17.94
N GLU A 20 -4.44 -19.06 -18.56
CA GLU A 20 -3.03 -18.71 -18.78
C GLU A 20 -2.40 -18.56 -17.40
N PRO A 21 -1.28 -19.27 -17.11
CA PRO A 21 -0.55 -19.03 -15.89
C PRO A 21 -0.01 -17.59 -15.92
N PRO A 22 -0.03 -16.86 -14.79
CA PRO A 22 0.59 -15.54 -14.72
C PRO A 22 2.04 -15.64 -15.22
N GLN A 23 2.42 -14.72 -16.10
CA GLN A 23 3.79 -14.60 -16.52
C GLN A 23 4.64 -14.31 -15.27
N GLU A 24 5.49 -15.26 -14.87
CA GLU A 24 6.48 -15.00 -13.83
C GLU A 24 7.37 -13.85 -14.33
N LEU A 25 7.23 -12.69 -13.70
CA LEU A 25 8.19 -11.62 -13.85
C LEU A 25 9.49 -12.11 -13.20
N SER A 26 10.33 -12.77 -13.99
CA SER A 26 11.70 -13.08 -13.60
C SER A 26 12.46 -11.75 -13.61
N ILE A 27 12.41 -11.05 -12.48
CA ILE A 27 13.43 -10.07 -12.15
C ILE A 27 14.70 -10.91 -12.03
N GLY A 28 15.51 -10.89 -13.09
CA GLY A 28 16.79 -11.57 -13.10
C GLY A 28 17.51 -11.24 -11.80
N SER A 29 17.97 -12.27 -11.11
CA SER A 29 18.92 -12.18 -10.01
C SER A 29 20.26 -11.68 -10.56
N GLY A 30 20.24 -10.46 -11.10
CA GLY A 30 21.40 -9.67 -11.42
C GLY A 30 22.03 -9.28 -10.10
N ASP A 31 23.10 -10.01 -9.77
CA ASP A 31 24.08 -9.69 -8.75
C ASP A 31 23.45 -9.25 -7.41
N ARG A 32 22.83 -10.20 -6.70
CA ARG A 32 22.72 -10.04 -5.25
C ARG A 32 24.15 -9.87 -4.75
N PRO A 33 24.53 -8.72 -4.15
CA PRO A 33 25.86 -8.59 -3.57
C PRO A 33 26.03 -9.80 -2.65
N SER A 34 27.11 -10.56 -2.89
CA SER A 34 27.50 -11.67 -2.02
C SER A 34 27.32 -11.18 -0.60
N GLY A 35 26.45 -11.84 0.18
CA GLY A 35 26.02 -11.37 1.48
C GLY A 35 27.20 -11.23 2.44
N GLU A 36 27.93 -10.13 2.34
CA GLU A 36 28.69 -9.60 3.44
C GLU A 36 27.64 -9.25 4.48
N ILE A 37 27.53 -10.13 5.47
CA ILE A 37 26.84 -9.84 6.71
C ILE A 37 27.55 -8.61 7.24
N PHE A 38 26.92 -7.44 7.10
CA PHE A 38 27.40 -6.25 7.80
C PHE A 38 27.61 -6.65 9.26
N PRO A 39 28.78 -6.37 9.86
CA PRO A 39 29.03 -6.76 11.23
C PRO A 39 27.90 -6.21 12.09
N ALA A 40 27.21 -7.09 12.81
CA ALA A 40 26.16 -6.67 13.72
C ALA A 40 26.79 -5.69 14.73
N ASN A 41 26.12 -4.58 14.99
CA ASN A 41 26.58 -3.68 16.04
C ASN A 41 26.37 -4.36 17.40
N GLU A 42 27.41 -5.04 17.89
CA GLU A 42 27.42 -5.73 19.18
C GLU A 42 27.12 -4.77 20.34
N GLU A 43 27.39 -3.47 20.19
CA GLU A 43 26.99 -2.47 21.18
C GLU A 43 25.48 -2.44 21.34
N VAL A 44 24.70 -2.46 20.25
CA VAL A 44 23.22 -2.49 20.30
C VAL A 44 22.72 -3.79 20.93
N LEU A 45 23.35 -4.92 20.59
CA LEU A 45 22.93 -6.24 21.08
C LEU A 45 23.26 -6.45 22.57
N THR A 46 24.31 -5.79 23.06
CA THR A 46 24.78 -5.93 24.44
C THR A 46 24.45 -4.72 25.33
N LEU A 47 23.85 -3.66 24.76
CA LEU A 47 23.52 -2.43 25.48
C LEU A 47 22.60 -2.75 26.65
N ARG A 48 23.12 -2.56 27.86
CA ARG A 48 22.35 -2.59 29.11
C ARG A 48 22.43 -1.21 29.74
N PRO A 49 21.56 -0.27 29.31
CA PRO A 49 21.54 1.05 29.92
C PRO A 49 21.18 0.92 31.42
N PRO A 50 21.74 1.77 32.29
CA PRO A 50 21.35 1.80 33.69
C PRO A 50 19.85 2.06 33.82
N ALA A 51 19.22 1.50 34.86
CA ALA A 51 17.79 1.68 35.08
C ALA A 51 17.43 3.16 35.21
N ASN A 52 16.30 3.56 34.61
CA ASN A 52 15.80 4.93 34.70
C ASN A 52 15.48 5.29 36.19
N PRO A 53 16.20 6.23 36.81
CA PRO A 53 15.98 6.58 38.21
C PRO A 53 14.60 7.20 38.46
N ASP A 54 14.03 7.90 37.48
CA ASP A 54 12.74 8.57 37.60
C ASP A 54 11.56 7.61 37.42
N ARG A 55 11.82 6.37 36.96
CA ARG A 55 10.80 5.34 36.68
C ARG A 55 9.68 5.84 35.74
N ASN A 56 10.00 6.80 34.88
CA ASN A 56 9.08 7.29 33.85
C ASN A 56 8.91 6.23 32.76
N ALA A 57 7.66 6.02 32.34
CA ALA A 57 7.30 5.22 31.18
C ALA A 57 6.67 6.13 30.13
N TYR A 58 7.16 6.05 28.90
CA TYR A 58 6.66 6.80 27.76
C TYR A 58 5.87 5.88 26.84
N PHE A 59 4.76 6.38 26.31
CA PHE A 59 3.84 5.65 25.44
C PHE A 59 3.65 6.39 24.14
N GLY A 60 3.76 5.66 23.03
CA GLY A 60 3.69 6.23 21.71
C GLY A 60 3.60 5.16 20.64
N ASP A 61 3.50 5.62 19.40
CA ASP A 61 3.48 4.77 18.21
C ASP A 61 4.76 4.98 17.42
N LEU A 62 5.33 3.90 16.91
CA LEU A 62 6.57 3.89 16.14
C LEU A 62 6.35 3.60 14.65
N HIS A 63 5.12 3.28 14.24
CA HIS A 63 4.84 2.87 12.87
C HIS A 63 3.49 3.39 12.41
N VAL A 64 3.49 4.61 11.86
CA VAL A 64 2.27 5.29 11.42
C VAL A 64 2.44 5.78 9.99
N HIS A 65 1.41 5.56 9.17
CA HIS A 65 1.39 6.01 7.79
C HIS A 65 0.43 7.19 7.59
N THR A 66 0.77 8.07 6.66
CA THR A 66 0.04 9.26 6.23
C THR A 66 -0.40 9.12 4.77
N ALA A 67 -1.03 10.16 4.23
CA ALA A 67 -1.40 10.26 2.82
C ALA A 67 -0.21 10.16 1.84
N TYR A 68 1.04 10.28 2.31
CA TYR A 68 2.21 10.03 1.48
C TYR A 68 2.52 8.55 1.31
N SER A 69 2.09 7.68 2.21
CA SER A 69 2.29 6.24 2.03
C SER A 69 1.29 5.68 1.03
N PHE A 70 1.79 4.85 0.13
CA PHE A 70 1.00 4.14 -0.87
C PHE A 70 -0.16 3.36 -0.25
N ASP A 71 0.12 2.52 0.73
CA ASP A 71 -0.85 1.61 1.34
C ASP A 71 -1.98 2.40 2.02
N ALA A 72 -1.62 3.43 2.78
CA ALA A 72 -2.57 4.27 3.51
C ALA A 72 -3.46 5.05 2.55
N TYR A 73 -2.88 5.68 1.51
CA TYR A 73 -3.66 6.48 0.57
C TYR A 73 -4.62 5.63 -0.26
N VAL A 74 -4.21 4.42 -0.71
CA VAL A 74 -5.09 3.51 -1.46
C VAL A 74 -6.33 3.11 -0.65
N PHE A 75 -6.23 3.03 0.67
CA PHE A 75 -7.35 2.70 1.55
C PHE A 75 -8.08 3.91 2.13
N GLY A 76 -7.82 5.11 1.60
CA GLY A 76 -8.61 6.29 1.91
C GLY A 76 -8.07 7.16 3.03
N ASN A 77 -6.89 6.88 3.57
CA ASN A 77 -6.25 7.81 4.49
C ASN A 77 -5.73 9.03 3.72
N THR A 78 -6.38 10.18 3.93
CA THR A 78 -5.97 11.47 3.36
C THR A 78 -5.29 12.38 4.39
N SER A 79 -5.01 11.86 5.60
CA SER A 79 -4.38 12.61 6.69
C SER A 79 -2.91 12.91 6.37
N MET A 80 -2.49 14.16 6.49
CA MET A 80 -1.12 14.60 6.24
C MET A 80 -0.26 14.46 7.50
N PRO A 81 1.08 14.57 7.42
CA PRO A 81 1.94 14.53 8.61
C PRO A 81 1.56 15.54 9.71
N ASP A 82 1.05 16.71 9.34
CA ASP A 82 0.55 17.71 10.30
C ASP A 82 -0.70 17.22 11.04
N ASP A 83 -1.59 16.49 10.36
CA ASP A 83 -2.78 15.88 10.99
C ASP A 83 -2.38 14.75 11.93
N ALA A 84 -1.41 13.92 11.52
CA ALA A 84 -0.80 12.88 12.35
C ALA A 84 -0.19 13.48 13.63
N TYR A 85 0.56 14.58 13.52
CA TYR A 85 1.10 15.31 14.67
C TYR A 85 -0.02 15.82 15.60
N ARG A 86 -1.05 16.46 15.04
CA ARG A 86 -2.20 16.95 15.81
C ARG A 86 -2.95 15.81 16.50
N TYR A 87 -3.16 14.70 15.82
CA TYR A 87 -3.79 13.51 16.38
C TYR A 87 -3.00 12.98 17.58
N ALA A 88 -1.66 12.89 17.46
CA ALA A 88 -0.78 12.52 18.57
C ALA A 88 -0.85 13.49 19.77
N LYS A 89 -1.12 14.78 19.52
CA LYS A 89 -1.39 15.79 20.56
C LYS A 89 -2.81 15.71 21.16
N GLY A 90 -3.63 14.77 20.72
CA GLY A 90 -4.98 14.52 21.25
C GLY A 90 -6.10 15.26 20.53
N TYR A 91 -5.85 15.91 19.38
CA TYR A 91 -6.91 16.49 18.55
C TYR A 91 -7.67 15.39 17.79
N PRO A 92 -8.97 15.59 17.48
CA PRO A 92 -9.73 14.64 16.68
C PRO A 92 -9.22 14.57 15.24
N LEU A 93 -9.32 13.39 14.63
CA LEU A 93 -8.98 13.08 13.23
C LEU A 93 -10.17 12.43 12.54
N ASP A 94 -10.41 12.74 11.27
CA ASP A 94 -11.48 12.12 10.49
C ASP A 94 -11.01 10.75 9.97
N HIS A 95 -11.76 9.69 10.27
CA HIS A 95 -11.51 8.34 9.78
C HIS A 95 -12.06 8.18 8.35
N PRO A 96 -11.38 7.45 7.45
CA PRO A 96 -11.81 7.26 6.06
C PRO A 96 -13.25 6.70 5.92
N SER A 97 -13.73 5.96 6.92
CA SER A 97 -15.12 5.46 6.97
C SER A 97 -16.17 6.50 7.42
N GLY A 98 -15.82 7.78 7.52
CA GLY A 98 -16.78 8.88 7.72
C GLY A 98 -17.14 9.21 9.17
N TYR A 99 -16.33 8.78 10.14
CA TYR A 99 -16.51 9.13 11.56
C TYR A 99 -15.24 9.70 12.16
N ARG A 100 -15.31 10.38 13.31
CA ARG A 100 -14.13 10.93 13.99
C ARG A 100 -13.51 9.95 14.98
N ILE A 101 -12.19 9.93 15.01
CA ILE A 101 -11.39 9.24 16.03
C ILE A 101 -10.61 10.27 16.85
N GLN A 102 -10.37 9.96 18.12
CA GLN A 102 -9.57 10.79 19.02
C GLN A 102 -8.89 9.90 20.06
N LEU A 103 -7.63 10.20 20.38
CA LEU A 103 -6.95 9.52 21.47
C LEU A 103 -7.54 9.96 22.82
N GLN A 104 -7.64 9.02 23.76
CA GLN A 104 -8.09 9.33 25.12
C GLN A 104 -7.11 10.27 25.86
N LYS A 105 -5.83 10.20 25.51
CA LYS A 105 -4.76 11.06 26.03
C LYS A 105 -3.70 11.28 24.94
N PRO A 106 -3.00 12.42 24.93
CA PRO A 106 -1.86 12.64 24.04
C PRO A 106 -0.76 11.59 24.23
N LEU A 107 0.01 11.33 23.17
CA LEU A 107 1.16 10.44 23.19
C LEU A 107 2.44 11.19 23.56
N ASP A 108 3.39 10.45 24.15
CA ASP A 108 4.71 10.97 24.50
C ASP A 108 5.64 11.04 23.28
N PHE A 109 5.47 10.10 22.33
CA PHE A 109 6.16 10.07 21.05
C PHE A 109 5.26 9.51 19.94
N TYR A 110 5.56 9.88 18.70
CA TYR A 110 4.82 9.44 17.53
C TYR A 110 5.75 9.49 16.32
N ALA A 111 5.87 8.37 15.59
CA ALA A 111 6.71 8.28 14.41
C ALA A 111 5.86 8.06 13.15
N VAL A 112 5.96 9.00 12.21
CA VAL A 112 5.47 8.82 10.85
C VAL A 112 6.54 8.09 10.05
N THR A 113 6.19 6.92 9.51
CA THR A 113 7.10 5.97 8.85
C THR A 113 6.51 5.50 7.53
N ASP A 114 6.17 6.43 6.65
CA ASP A 114 5.63 6.12 5.32
C ASP A 114 6.58 5.21 4.52
N HIS A 115 6.03 4.43 3.58
CA HIS A 115 6.85 3.66 2.66
C HIS A 115 7.79 4.56 1.85
N ALA A 116 9.08 4.24 1.87
CA ALA A 116 10.09 4.97 1.09
C ALA A 116 9.88 4.80 -0.42
N MET A 117 9.48 3.59 -0.84
CA MET A 117 9.27 3.28 -2.25
C MET A 117 7.99 3.97 -2.72
N PHE A 118 8.14 4.87 -3.70
CA PHE A 118 7.04 5.65 -4.28
C PHE A 118 6.27 6.50 -3.25
N LEU A 119 7.02 7.07 -2.29
CA LEU A 119 6.50 8.06 -1.36
C LEU A 119 5.73 9.17 -2.13
N GLY A 120 4.47 9.40 -1.79
CA GLY A 120 3.60 10.38 -2.42
C GLY A 120 3.03 10.01 -3.80
N LEU A 121 3.58 9.00 -4.50
CA LEU A 121 3.25 8.73 -5.89
C LEU A 121 1.79 8.38 -6.14
N VAL A 122 1.15 7.69 -5.21
CA VAL A 122 -0.24 7.25 -5.38
C VAL A 122 -1.20 8.43 -5.24
N ARG A 123 -0.86 9.36 -4.35
CA ARG A 123 -1.57 10.63 -4.22
C ARG A 123 -1.39 11.47 -5.47
N GLU A 124 -0.17 11.56 -5.99
CA GLU A 124 0.14 12.23 -7.28
C GLU A 124 -0.65 11.59 -8.43
N ALA A 125 -0.67 10.26 -8.52
CA ALA A 125 -1.39 9.50 -9.55
C ALA A 125 -2.90 9.70 -9.48
N ALA A 126 -3.45 9.86 -8.28
CA ALA A 126 -4.89 10.06 -8.07
C ALA A 126 -5.37 11.46 -8.46
N ASP A 127 -4.49 12.47 -8.41
CA ASP A 127 -4.79 13.85 -8.83
C ASP A 127 -4.60 14.00 -10.35
N THR A 128 -5.72 14.08 -11.06
CA THR A 128 -5.77 14.16 -12.54
C THR A 128 -5.13 15.42 -13.13
N SER A 129 -4.75 16.40 -12.30
CA SER A 129 -4.04 17.61 -12.73
C SER A 129 -2.52 17.42 -12.82
N THR A 130 -1.98 16.35 -12.25
CA THR A 130 -0.53 16.12 -12.17
C THR A 130 0.06 15.56 -13.46
N ARG A 131 1.40 15.60 -13.58
CA ARG A 131 2.09 15.01 -14.72
C ARG A 131 2.05 13.48 -14.68
N PHE A 132 2.22 12.87 -13.50
CA PHE A 132 2.25 11.43 -13.37
C PHE A 132 0.86 10.80 -13.61
N SER A 133 -0.23 11.49 -13.25
CA SER A 133 -1.59 10.98 -13.45
C SER A 133 -2.00 10.79 -14.91
N GLN A 134 -1.22 11.35 -15.86
CA GLN A 134 -1.44 11.18 -17.30
C GLN A 134 -0.96 9.82 -17.83
N TYR A 135 -0.16 9.07 -17.07
CA TYR A 135 0.24 7.73 -17.46
C TYR A 135 -0.95 6.74 -17.34
N PRO A 136 -1.08 5.77 -18.27
CA PRO A 136 -2.16 4.78 -18.19
C PRO A 136 -2.21 4.00 -16.88
N VAL A 137 -1.07 3.78 -16.23
CA VAL A 137 -0.98 3.09 -14.93
C VAL A 137 -1.70 3.84 -13.79
N ALA A 138 -1.89 5.15 -13.92
CA ALA A 138 -2.52 6.01 -12.92
C ALA A 138 -4.04 6.06 -13.04
N GLU A 139 -4.62 5.77 -14.21
CA GLU A 139 -6.07 5.83 -14.45
C GLU A 139 -6.92 5.08 -13.41
N PRO A 140 -6.54 3.86 -12.95
CA PRO A 140 -7.31 3.16 -11.92
C PRO A 140 -7.34 3.88 -10.55
N LEU A 141 -6.39 4.78 -10.29
CA LEU A 141 -6.24 5.56 -9.06
C LEU A 141 -6.92 6.93 -9.12
N HIS A 142 -7.34 7.40 -10.29
CA HIS A 142 -8.02 8.69 -10.43
C HIS A 142 -9.22 8.78 -9.49
N ASP A 143 -9.26 9.88 -8.72
CA ASP A 143 -10.31 10.17 -7.75
C ASP A 143 -10.57 9.05 -6.73
N ILE A 144 -9.58 8.19 -6.45
CA ILE A 144 -9.78 7.02 -5.59
C ILE A 144 -10.34 7.41 -4.22
N ASN A 145 -10.01 8.58 -3.68
CA ASN A 145 -10.51 9.06 -2.38
C ASN A 145 -11.63 10.10 -2.49
N ALA A 146 -12.24 10.28 -3.67
CA ALA A 146 -13.46 11.06 -3.80
C ALA A 146 -14.64 10.39 -3.07
N TRP A 147 -15.59 11.19 -2.57
CA TRP A 147 -16.69 10.72 -1.73
C TRP A 147 -17.51 9.56 -2.37
N TYR A 148 -17.69 9.57 -3.69
CA TYR A 148 -18.42 8.53 -4.42
C TYR A 148 -17.62 7.23 -4.60
N ASN A 149 -16.30 7.26 -4.36
CA ASN A 149 -15.40 6.11 -4.41
C ASN A 149 -15.06 5.56 -3.00
N MET A 150 -15.64 6.10 -1.93
CA MET A 150 -15.42 5.68 -0.53
C MET A 150 -16.57 4.79 -0.01
N ASN A 151 -16.82 3.65 -0.67
CA ASN A 151 -17.91 2.72 -0.30
C ASN A 151 -17.48 1.25 -0.36
N GLU A 152 -18.34 0.33 0.09
CA GLU A 152 -18.05 -1.12 0.15
C GLU A 152 -17.70 -1.72 -1.22
N LEU A 153 -18.33 -1.24 -2.29
CA LEU A 153 -18.07 -1.69 -3.66
C LEU A 153 -16.67 -1.28 -4.16
N SER A 154 -16.08 -0.24 -3.57
CA SER A 154 -14.73 0.22 -3.91
C SER A 154 -13.62 -0.67 -3.35
N LEU A 155 -13.89 -1.47 -2.31
CA LEU A 155 -12.86 -2.24 -1.58
C LEU A 155 -12.13 -3.22 -2.50
N GLY A 156 -12.85 -3.91 -3.39
CA GLY A 156 -12.24 -4.81 -4.37
C GLY A 156 -11.34 -4.07 -5.38
N LYS A 157 -11.76 -2.89 -5.85
CA LYS A 157 -10.96 -2.04 -6.74
C LYS A 157 -9.69 -1.56 -6.03
N ARG A 158 -9.80 -1.11 -4.78
CA ARG A 158 -8.66 -0.68 -3.94
C ARG A 158 -7.67 -1.80 -3.70
N ALA A 159 -8.16 -2.99 -3.33
CA ALA A 159 -7.30 -4.16 -3.13
C ALA A 159 -6.55 -4.53 -4.41
N ARG A 160 -7.20 -4.47 -5.58
CA ARG A 160 -6.54 -4.67 -6.86
C ARG A 160 -5.49 -3.60 -7.13
N ASN A 161 -5.83 -2.33 -6.98
CA ASN A 161 -4.89 -1.21 -7.16
C ASN A 161 -3.68 -1.35 -6.22
N PHE A 162 -3.91 -1.75 -4.96
CA PHE A 162 -2.86 -2.06 -3.99
C PHE A 162 -1.95 -3.22 -4.45
N ALA A 163 -2.50 -4.25 -5.09
CA ALA A 163 -1.71 -5.38 -5.56
C ALA A 163 -0.91 -5.06 -6.83
N THR A 164 -1.41 -4.17 -7.71
CA THR A 164 -0.89 -4.04 -9.08
C THR A 164 -0.15 -2.74 -9.36
N PHE A 165 -0.43 -1.65 -8.65
CA PHE A 165 0.08 -0.32 -9.03
C PHE A 165 1.62 -0.24 -8.99
N LEU A 166 2.25 -0.77 -7.94
CA LEU A 166 3.71 -0.74 -7.78
C LEU A 166 4.41 -1.54 -8.88
N SER A 167 3.98 -2.78 -9.11
CA SER A 167 4.60 -3.65 -10.11
C SER A 167 4.40 -3.12 -11.52
N ALA A 168 3.22 -2.58 -11.84
CA ALA A 168 2.96 -1.95 -13.14
C ALA A 168 3.78 -0.67 -13.34
N THR A 169 3.95 0.14 -12.31
CA THR A 169 4.78 1.36 -12.37
C THR A 169 6.25 0.99 -12.60
N VAL A 170 6.78 0.03 -11.84
CA VAL A 170 8.16 -0.44 -12.02
C VAL A 170 8.34 -1.03 -13.43
N ALA A 171 7.39 -1.83 -13.92
CA ALA A 171 7.45 -2.37 -15.28
C ALA A 171 7.52 -1.25 -16.34
N GLY A 172 6.68 -0.21 -16.20
CA GLY A 172 6.69 0.94 -17.10
C GLY A 172 7.98 1.77 -17.02
N MET A 173 8.61 1.86 -15.85
CA MET A 173 9.93 2.49 -15.72
C MET A 173 11.02 1.66 -16.41
N LEU A 174 10.95 0.33 -16.33
CA LEU A 174 11.94 -0.58 -16.93
C LEU A 174 11.82 -0.65 -18.46
N ASP A 175 10.61 -0.60 -19.01
CA ASP A 175 10.38 -0.61 -20.45
C ASP A 175 10.44 0.79 -21.12
N GLY A 176 10.56 1.84 -20.30
CA GLY A 176 10.69 3.23 -20.73
C GLY A 176 9.36 3.92 -21.08
N SER A 177 8.21 3.29 -20.85
CA SER A 177 6.90 3.92 -21.02
C SER A 177 6.57 4.93 -19.92
N ILE A 178 7.26 4.87 -18.77
CA ILE A 178 7.20 5.85 -17.68
C ILE A 178 8.58 6.49 -17.53
N ASP A 179 8.64 7.81 -17.76
CA ASP A 179 9.85 8.60 -17.52
C ASP A 179 10.15 8.68 -16.01
N THR A 180 11.28 8.11 -15.59
CA THR A 180 11.67 8.04 -14.17
C THR A 180 11.86 9.43 -13.56
N ALA A 181 12.22 10.44 -14.36
CA ALA A 181 12.34 11.80 -13.87
C ALA A 181 10.98 12.40 -13.46
N VAL A 182 9.85 11.88 -13.98
CA VAL A 182 8.51 12.26 -13.48
C VAL A 182 8.32 11.69 -12.09
N THR A 183 8.64 10.41 -11.91
CA THR A 183 8.43 9.68 -10.67
C THR A 183 9.32 10.20 -9.55
N ASP A 184 10.58 10.49 -9.86
CA ASP A 184 11.56 11.03 -8.91
C ASP A 184 11.24 12.46 -8.48
N ALA A 185 10.41 13.18 -9.24
CA ALA A 185 10.02 14.56 -8.91
C ALA A 185 8.82 14.67 -7.94
N VAL A 186 8.23 13.54 -7.52
CA VAL A 186 7.02 13.53 -6.68
C VAL A 186 7.32 13.79 -5.19
N THR A 187 8.59 13.90 -4.82
CA THR A 187 9.07 14.21 -3.47
C THR A 187 10.24 15.17 -3.47
#